data_AF-A0A972U010-F1
#
_entry.id   AF-A0A972U010-F1
#
_cell.length_a   1.000
_cell.length_b   1.000
_cell.length_c   1.000
_cell.angle_alpha   90.00
_cell.angle_beta   90.00
_cell.angle_gamma   90.00
#
_symmetry.space_group_name_H-M   'P 1'
#
loop_
_entity.id
_entity.type
_entity.pdbx_description
1 polymer ?
#
loop_
_entity_poly.entity_id
_entity_poly.type
_entity_poly.pdbx_seq_one_letter_code
_entity_poly.pdbx_strand_id
1 'polypeptide(L)'
;MRRARAPLAVITAALLLLLTAGPGLADQDKVLSTPQPPLVNEQLVTATLDPSGLPTQAQLFNRVVATDLSVDSVSATTSTVDLRYLDRAGAPPVDGTTVTYPVGGSGQTTASTQATFDKPLPVAFHAEYATSGEGSKGIDPNSVAGRNGDLTVTYTATNTNVVTQPITFTNAAGNQKTKEQPVFAPFVGTVIATLPSGIDLRDTGTAVVSTTTEGLTALQWNLVLYPPLGSYQQVMTFRISGNDLVVPTVKMEVIPVENSQDPAVGFTANLLSDSVSGSTKLADGLTQLDNSTLQLAAGAQDLATAQDKAAAGATSAAEGSVGIAFGADQLAKGLGDLSIGLDELAGPNGLPAAV
;
A
#
# COMPACT_ATOMS: atom_id res chain seq x y z
N MET A 1 -16.16 -58.93 -16.08
CA MET A 1 -15.98 -57.84 -15.08
C MET A 1 -14.50 -57.51 -14.97
N ARG A 2 -14.07 -56.34 -15.46
CA ARG A 2 -12.83 -55.66 -15.07
C ARG A 2 -12.96 -54.22 -15.56
N ARG A 3 -13.43 -53.34 -14.68
CA ARG A 3 -13.52 -51.89 -14.94
C ARG A 3 -12.11 -51.32 -14.81
N ALA A 4 -11.49 -50.93 -15.92
CA ALA A 4 -10.29 -50.12 -15.92
C ALA A 4 -10.67 -48.72 -15.42
N ARG A 5 -10.10 -48.31 -14.28
CA ARG A 5 -10.18 -46.93 -13.80
C ARG A 5 -9.12 -46.14 -14.58
N ALA A 6 -9.57 -45.22 -15.44
CA ALA A 6 -8.70 -44.23 -16.06
C ALA A 6 -8.19 -43.25 -14.98
N PRO A 7 -6.92 -42.84 -14.99
CA PRO A 7 -6.43 -41.81 -14.09
C PRO A 7 -7.01 -40.45 -14.49
N LEU A 8 -7.50 -39.72 -13.50
CA LEU A 8 -8.01 -38.36 -13.64
C LEU A 8 -6.80 -37.44 -13.92
N ALA A 9 -6.60 -37.05 -15.17
CA ALA A 9 -5.60 -36.05 -15.55
C ALA A 9 -6.09 -34.67 -15.10
N VAL A 10 -5.52 -34.15 -14.02
CA VAL A 10 -5.71 -32.77 -13.60
C VAL A 10 -4.93 -31.88 -14.58
N ILE A 11 -5.64 -31.20 -15.47
CA ILE A 11 -5.09 -30.16 -16.34
C ILE A 11 -4.89 -28.91 -15.48
N THR A 12 -3.69 -28.79 -14.89
CA THR A 12 -3.16 -27.52 -14.40
C THR A 12 -2.69 -26.73 -15.62
N ALA A 13 -3.45 -25.70 -16.01
CA ALA A 13 -2.91 -24.64 -16.83
C ALA A 13 -1.78 -24.00 -16.01
N ALA A 14 -0.56 -24.09 -16.51
CA ALA A 14 0.59 -23.51 -15.82
C ALA A 14 0.41 -21.99 -15.79
N LEU A 15 0.09 -21.45 -14.61
CA LEU A 15 0.37 -20.06 -14.30
C LEU A 15 1.90 -19.92 -14.37
N LEU A 16 2.44 -19.54 -15.52
CA LEU A 16 3.85 -19.23 -15.69
C LEU A 16 4.15 -17.94 -14.91
N LEU A 17 4.38 -18.06 -13.62
CA LEU A 17 5.40 -17.25 -12.96
C LEU A 17 6.74 -17.89 -13.31
N LEU A 18 7.49 -17.25 -14.20
CA LEU A 18 8.90 -17.56 -14.41
C LEU A 18 9.67 -17.26 -13.11
N LEU A 19 9.68 -18.23 -12.19
CA LEU A 19 10.73 -18.38 -11.18
C LEU A 19 11.74 -19.36 -11.79
N THR A 20 12.75 -18.81 -12.43
CA THR A 20 13.88 -19.57 -12.97
C THR A 20 14.62 -20.26 -11.83
N ALA A 21 14.45 -21.57 -11.70
CA ALA A 21 15.39 -22.43 -10.99
C ALA A 21 15.70 -23.63 -11.89
N GLY A 22 16.53 -23.39 -12.91
CA GLY A 22 17.18 -24.46 -13.67
C GLY A 22 18.40 -24.97 -12.89
N PRO A 23 18.66 -26.28 -12.82
CA PRO A 23 19.88 -26.79 -12.23
C PRO A 23 21.01 -26.68 -13.25
N GLY A 24 22.07 -25.99 -12.88
CA GLY A 24 23.35 -26.04 -13.56
C GLY A 24 23.59 -24.89 -14.54
N LEU A 25 24.29 -23.86 -14.05
CA LEU A 25 25.52 -23.33 -14.64
C LEU A 25 26.23 -22.61 -13.50
N ALA A 26 27.38 -23.15 -13.11
CA ALA A 26 28.21 -22.58 -12.07
C ALA A 26 28.84 -21.26 -12.54
N ASP A 27 28.87 -20.29 -11.62
CA ASP A 27 29.98 -19.36 -11.44
C ASP A 27 29.98 -18.02 -12.19
N GLN A 28 28.83 -17.34 -12.33
CA GLN A 28 28.73 -15.88 -12.51
C GLN A 28 27.32 -15.39 -12.14
N ASP A 29 27.03 -15.06 -10.88
CA ASP A 29 25.95 -14.11 -10.48
C ASP A 29 25.88 -13.98 -8.95
N LYS A 30 26.68 -13.07 -8.39
CA LYS A 30 26.63 -12.70 -6.97
C LYS A 30 25.83 -11.42 -6.71
N VAL A 31 24.98 -11.03 -7.66
CA VAL A 31 24.17 -9.82 -7.60
C VAL A 31 22.72 -10.24 -7.90
N LEU A 32 21.82 -10.13 -6.91
CA LEU A 32 20.35 -10.36 -6.95
C LEU A 32 19.79 -11.73 -6.51
N SER A 33 20.54 -12.61 -5.85
CA SER A 33 19.90 -13.71 -5.10
C SER A 33 19.44 -13.19 -3.74
N THR A 34 18.20 -12.71 -3.64
CA THR A 34 17.57 -12.55 -2.31
C THR A 34 17.52 -13.94 -1.66
N PRO A 35 17.92 -14.09 -0.37
CA PRO A 35 17.81 -15.39 0.29
C PRO A 35 16.35 -15.82 0.31
N GLN A 36 16.03 -16.96 -0.30
CA GLN A 36 14.68 -17.52 -0.22
C GLN A 36 14.36 -17.80 1.26
N PRO A 37 13.17 -17.43 1.76
CA PRO A 37 12.83 -17.68 3.15
C PRO A 37 12.91 -19.19 3.48
N PRO A 38 13.30 -19.56 4.72
CA PRO A 38 13.52 -20.95 5.13
C PRO A 38 12.23 -21.78 5.15
N LEU A 39 11.08 -21.13 5.04
CA LEU A 39 9.76 -21.74 4.91
C LEU A 39 8.96 -20.95 3.88
N VAL A 40 8.43 -21.66 2.88
CA VAL A 40 7.55 -21.13 1.84
C VAL A 40 6.26 -21.93 1.84
N ASN A 41 5.12 -21.25 1.80
CA ASN A 41 3.80 -21.85 1.72
C ASN A 41 3.08 -21.30 0.48
N GLU A 42 2.96 -22.12 -0.56
CA GLU A 42 2.34 -21.75 -1.83
C GLU A 42 0.92 -22.30 -1.90
N GLN A 43 -0.05 -21.41 -2.08
CA GLN A 43 -1.46 -21.76 -2.17
C GLN A 43 -2.03 -21.44 -3.54
N LEU A 44 -2.86 -22.35 -4.06
CA LEU A 44 -3.63 -22.14 -5.27
C LEU A 44 -5.07 -22.57 -5.02
N VAL A 45 -5.99 -21.62 -5.12
CA VAL A 45 -7.42 -21.90 -5.13
C VAL A 45 -7.86 -21.99 -6.57
N THR A 46 -8.48 -23.12 -6.94
CA THR A 46 -9.14 -23.27 -8.24
C THR A 46 -10.64 -23.40 -8.03
N ALA A 47 -11.42 -22.78 -8.90
CA ALA A 47 -12.88 -22.83 -8.86
C ALA A 47 -13.46 -22.97 -10.26
N THR A 48 -14.42 -23.88 -10.41
CA THR A 48 -15.29 -23.96 -11.59
C THR A 48 -16.60 -23.29 -11.25
N LEU A 49 -17.02 -22.35 -12.10
CA LEU A 49 -18.13 -21.46 -11.82
C LEU A 49 -19.36 -21.81 -12.66
N ASP A 50 -20.54 -21.62 -12.08
CA ASP A 50 -21.81 -21.69 -12.78
C ASP A 50 -22.04 -20.42 -13.64
N PRO A 51 -23.12 -20.38 -14.44
CA PRO A 51 -23.46 -19.21 -15.24
C PRO A 51 -23.65 -17.89 -14.48
N SER A 52 -23.93 -17.90 -13.17
CA SER A 52 -24.04 -16.66 -12.38
C SER A 52 -22.69 -16.17 -11.83
N GLY A 53 -21.66 -17.04 -11.89
CA GLY A 53 -20.35 -16.82 -11.30
C GLY A 53 -20.15 -17.48 -9.94
N LEU A 54 -21.11 -18.27 -9.46
CA LEU A 54 -20.99 -18.98 -8.19
C LEU A 54 -20.18 -20.27 -8.33
N PRO A 55 -19.34 -20.64 -7.35
CA PRO A 55 -18.54 -21.86 -7.43
C PRO A 55 -19.42 -23.11 -7.32
N THR A 56 -19.31 -24.00 -8.32
CA THR A 56 -19.88 -25.35 -8.28
C THR A 56 -18.91 -26.36 -7.68
N GLN A 57 -17.62 -26.12 -7.89
CA GLN A 57 -16.53 -26.88 -7.31
C GLN A 57 -15.38 -25.92 -7.03
N ALA A 58 -14.80 -26.01 -5.84
CA ALA A 58 -13.58 -25.30 -5.50
C ALA A 58 -12.60 -26.22 -4.79
N GLN A 59 -11.32 -26.09 -5.12
CA GLN A 59 -10.23 -26.90 -4.59
C GLN A 59 -9.10 -25.98 -4.14
N LEU A 60 -8.46 -26.36 -3.03
CA LEU A 60 -7.24 -25.75 -2.54
C LEU A 60 -6.09 -26.72 -2.75
N PHE A 61 -5.09 -26.26 -3.49
CA PHE A 61 -3.79 -26.89 -3.60
C PHE A 61 -2.83 -26.13 -2.71
N ASN A 62 -2.05 -26.84 -1.91
CA ASN A 62 -1.07 -26.25 -1.03
C ASN A 62 0.27 -26.97 -1.16
N ARG A 63 1.36 -26.23 -1.31
CA ARG A 63 2.74 -26.75 -1.29
C ARG A 63 3.54 -26.04 -0.22
N VAL A 64 3.97 -26.78 0.79
CA VAL A 64 4.84 -26.28 1.87
C VAL A 64 6.25 -26.77 1.61
N VAL A 65 7.20 -25.84 1.53
CA VAL A 65 8.63 -26.12 1.31
C VAL A 65 9.41 -25.56 2.49
N ALA A 66 10.20 -26.39 3.15
CA ALA A 66 11.11 -25.97 4.22
C ALA A 66 12.56 -26.24 3.82
N THR A 67 13.45 -25.31 4.11
CA THR A 67 14.89 -25.42 3.82
C THR A 67 15.68 -25.09 5.08
N ASP A 68 16.48 -26.04 5.57
CA ASP A 68 17.32 -25.90 6.77
C ASP A 68 16.55 -25.37 8.00
N LEU A 69 15.31 -25.84 8.17
CA LEU A 69 14.41 -25.40 9.23
C LEU A 69 14.59 -26.29 10.46
N SER A 70 14.90 -25.72 11.63
CA SER A 70 15.26 -26.48 12.83
C SER A 70 14.13 -27.30 13.48
N VAL A 71 12.92 -27.24 12.94
CA VAL A 71 11.76 -28.02 13.39
C VAL A 71 11.53 -29.19 12.43
N ASP A 72 10.88 -30.26 12.89
CA ASP A 72 10.56 -31.42 12.03
C ASP A 72 9.17 -31.32 11.38
N SER A 73 8.37 -30.34 11.78
CA SER A 73 7.03 -30.12 11.24
C SER A 73 6.60 -28.66 11.34
N VAL A 74 5.72 -28.25 10.44
CA VAL A 74 5.12 -26.91 10.37
C VAL A 74 3.61 -27.05 10.42
N SER A 75 2.93 -26.18 11.17
CA SER A 75 1.47 -26.17 11.22
C SER A 75 0.89 -24.92 10.56
N ALA A 76 -0.20 -25.07 9.82
CA ALA A 76 -0.92 -23.97 9.19
C ALA A 76 -2.43 -24.20 9.22
N THR A 77 -3.20 -23.11 9.30
CA THR A 77 -4.66 -23.17 9.19
C THR A 77 -5.09 -23.19 7.74
N THR A 78 -5.88 -24.18 7.33
CA THR A 78 -6.26 -24.39 5.92
C THR A 78 -7.64 -25.05 5.79
N SER A 79 -8.04 -25.44 4.59
CA SER A 79 -9.20 -26.30 4.36
C SER A 79 -8.87 -27.75 4.67
N THR A 80 -9.73 -28.41 5.44
CA THR A 80 -9.50 -29.78 5.94
C THR A 80 -10.44 -30.82 5.33
N VAL A 81 -11.43 -30.37 4.53
CA VAL A 81 -12.39 -31.24 3.87
C VAL A 81 -11.72 -31.99 2.71
N ASP A 82 -11.88 -33.32 2.67
CA ASP A 82 -11.25 -34.22 1.70
C ASP A 82 -9.73 -34.04 1.56
N LEU A 83 -9.07 -33.56 2.63
CA LEU A 83 -7.65 -33.26 2.63
C LEU A 83 -6.83 -34.53 2.39
N ARG A 84 -5.90 -34.46 1.43
CA ARG A 84 -4.99 -35.54 1.10
C ARG A 84 -3.65 -35.03 0.61
N TYR A 85 -2.62 -35.86 0.75
CA TYR A 85 -1.35 -35.62 0.08
C TYR A 85 -1.46 -35.84 -1.43
N LEU A 86 -0.67 -35.09 -2.19
CA LEU A 86 -0.46 -35.25 -3.62
C LEU A 86 0.87 -35.94 -3.94
N ASP A 87 1.83 -35.83 -3.03
CA ASP A 87 3.19 -36.36 -3.14
C ASP A 87 3.38 -37.72 -2.46
N ARG A 88 2.42 -38.15 -1.62
CA ARG A 88 2.47 -39.41 -0.87
C ARG A 88 1.06 -39.95 -0.58
N ALA A 89 0.99 -41.17 -0.06
CA ALA A 89 -0.29 -41.75 0.36
C ALA A 89 -0.77 -41.17 1.69
N GLY A 90 -2.10 -41.07 1.86
CA GLY A 90 -2.73 -40.64 3.10
C GLY A 90 -3.01 -39.13 3.17
N ALA A 91 -3.17 -38.62 4.38
CA ALA A 91 -3.46 -37.22 4.68
C ALA A 91 -2.61 -36.76 5.88
N PRO A 92 -2.25 -35.47 5.96
CA PRO A 92 -1.56 -34.92 7.13
C PRO A 92 -2.44 -34.97 8.38
N PRO A 93 -1.85 -34.99 9.59
CA PRO A 93 -2.58 -34.80 10.84
C PRO A 93 -3.37 -33.48 10.84
N VAL A 94 -4.60 -33.53 11.35
CA VAL A 94 -5.51 -32.39 11.44
C VAL A 94 -6.02 -32.24 12.86
N ASP A 95 -5.97 -31.03 13.40
CA ASP A 95 -6.61 -30.63 14.66
C ASP A 95 -7.48 -29.39 14.42
N GLY A 96 -8.81 -29.56 14.43
CA GLY A 96 -9.75 -28.52 14.03
C GLY A 96 -9.51 -28.03 12.59
N THR A 97 -9.06 -26.79 12.44
CA THR A 97 -8.69 -26.18 11.15
C THR A 97 -7.18 -26.17 10.90
N THR A 98 -6.39 -26.68 11.84
CA THR A 98 -4.93 -26.68 11.79
C THR A 98 -4.44 -28.00 11.21
N VAL A 99 -3.56 -27.91 10.21
CA VAL A 99 -2.92 -29.06 9.57
C VAL A 99 -1.44 -29.05 9.89
N THR A 100 -0.88 -30.19 10.28
CA THR A 100 0.55 -30.34 10.56
C THR A 100 1.24 -31.03 9.39
N TYR A 101 2.17 -30.32 8.75
CA TYR A 101 2.98 -30.78 7.63
C TYR A 101 4.32 -31.31 8.13
N PRO A 102 4.72 -32.54 7.78
CA PRO A 102 6.01 -33.12 8.16
C PRO A 102 7.12 -32.59 7.24
N VAL A 103 7.44 -31.31 7.41
CA VAL A 103 8.51 -30.59 6.69
C VAL A 103 9.41 -29.86 7.69
N GLY A 104 10.70 -29.86 7.38
CA GLY A 104 11.77 -29.21 8.11
C GLY A 104 13.03 -30.08 8.18
N GLY A 105 13.84 -29.90 9.21
CA GLY A 105 15.18 -30.48 9.33
C GLY A 105 16.24 -29.82 8.43
N SER A 106 17.40 -30.46 8.33
CA SER A 106 18.48 -30.05 7.43
C SER A 106 18.16 -30.39 5.97
N GLY A 107 18.52 -29.50 5.05
CA GLY A 107 18.22 -29.62 3.63
C GLY A 107 16.80 -29.18 3.30
N GLN A 108 16.35 -29.52 2.10
CA GLN A 108 15.05 -29.13 1.59
C GLN A 108 14.03 -30.28 1.71
N THR A 109 12.90 -30.00 2.34
CA THR A 109 11.76 -30.93 2.44
C THR A 109 10.49 -30.27 1.92
N THR A 110 9.54 -31.08 1.45
CA THR A 110 8.30 -30.58 0.84
C THR A 110 7.11 -31.47 1.17
N ALA A 111 5.95 -30.85 1.31
CA ALA A 111 4.65 -31.54 1.40
C ALA A 111 3.64 -30.82 0.49
N SER A 112 2.97 -31.60 -0.36
CA SER A 112 1.95 -31.09 -1.29
C SER A 112 0.61 -31.71 -0.94
N THR A 113 -0.43 -30.88 -0.81
CA THR A 113 -1.77 -31.32 -0.41
C THR A 113 -2.85 -30.74 -1.29
N GLN A 114 -3.98 -31.43 -1.33
CA GLN A 114 -5.22 -30.97 -1.95
C GLN A 114 -6.36 -31.13 -0.95
N ALA A 115 -7.24 -30.13 -0.88
CA ALA A 115 -8.48 -30.19 -0.13
C ALA A 115 -9.63 -29.57 -0.93
N THR A 116 -10.86 -29.94 -0.59
CA THR A 116 -12.05 -29.21 -1.02
C THR A 116 -12.06 -27.84 -0.35
N PHE A 117 -12.30 -26.77 -1.13
CA PHE A 117 -12.44 -25.42 -0.60
C PHE A 117 -13.92 -25.10 -0.38
N ASP A 118 -14.37 -25.27 0.86
CA ASP A 118 -15.76 -25.16 1.30
C ASP A 118 -16.10 -23.81 1.96
N LYS A 119 -15.13 -22.88 1.97
CA LYS A 119 -15.27 -21.53 2.51
C LYS A 119 -15.64 -20.55 1.40
N PRO A 120 -16.12 -19.33 1.73
CA PRO A 120 -16.26 -18.27 0.73
C PRO A 120 -14.93 -18.03 0.00
N LEU A 121 -14.98 -17.99 -1.33
CA LEU A 121 -13.80 -17.74 -2.13
C LEU A 121 -13.19 -16.37 -1.78
N PRO A 122 -11.84 -16.25 -1.70
CA PRO A 122 -11.20 -14.96 -1.43
C PRO A 122 -11.45 -13.94 -2.55
N VAL A 123 -11.72 -14.42 -3.76
CA VAL A 123 -12.13 -13.62 -4.92
C VAL A 123 -13.53 -14.07 -5.34
N ALA A 124 -14.49 -13.16 -5.24
CA ALA A 124 -15.84 -13.35 -5.75
C ALA A 124 -15.87 -13.13 -7.27
N PHE A 125 -16.77 -13.81 -7.95
CA PHE A 125 -16.96 -13.69 -9.39
C PHE A 125 -18.43 -13.49 -9.70
N HIS A 126 -18.73 -12.53 -10.58
CA HIS A 126 -20.08 -12.25 -11.02
C HIS A 126 -20.15 -12.21 -12.55
N ALA A 127 -21.19 -12.82 -13.11
CA ALA A 127 -21.42 -12.85 -14.54
C ALA A 127 -22.75 -12.18 -14.92
N GLU A 128 -22.69 -11.29 -15.89
CA GLU A 128 -23.82 -10.58 -16.49
C GLU A 128 -23.87 -10.84 -17.99
N TYR A 129 -25.09 -10.90 -18.53
CA TYR A 129 -25.36 -11.24 -19.92
C TYR A 129 -26.33 -10.24 -20.50
N ALA A 130 -26.09 -9.74 -21.72
CA ALA A 130 -27.00 -8.82 -22.39
C ALA A 130 -27.12 -9.18 -23.88
N THR A 131 -28.36 -9.25 -24.39
CA THR A 131 -28.60 -9.42 -25.83
C THR A 131 -28.71 -8.06 -26.53
N SER A 132 -28.37 -8.02 -27.83
CA SER A 132 -28.47 -6.80 -28.65
C SER A 132 -29.88 -6.18 -28.68
N GLY A 133 -30.94 -7.01 -28.58
CA GLY A 133 -32.34 -6.58 -28.69
C GLY A 133 -32.99 -6.05 -27.40
N GLU A 134 -32.42 -6.32 -26.22
CA GLU A 134 -33.00 -5.92 -24.93
C GLU A 134 -32.37 -4.63 -24.35
N GLY A 135 -31.45 -4.00 -25.09
CA GLY A 135 -30.61 -2.91 -24.59
C GLY A 135 -29.69 -3.40 -23.48
N SER A 136 -28.99 -2.51 -22.79
CA SER A 136 -28.08 -2.85 -21.67
C SER A 136 -28.77 -3.49 -20.45
N LYS A 137 -30.00 -4.01 -20.57
CA LYS A 137 -30.68 -4.76 -19.53
C LYS A 137 -30.11 -6.18 -19.50
N GLY A 138 -29.58 -6.55 -18.35
CA GLY A 138 -29.09 -7.91 -18.12
C GLY A 138 -30.22 -8.94 -18.24
N ILE A 139 -29.90 -10.12 -18.76
CA ILE A 139 -30.79 -11.29 -18.81
C ILE A 139 -30.36 -12.32 -17.78
N ASP A 140 -31.31 -13.13 -17.32
CA ASP A 140 -31.00 -14.25 -16.42
C ASP A 140 -30.00 -15.21 -17.10
N PRO A 141 -28.86 -15.54 -16.46
CA PRO A 141 -27.88 -16.47 -17.00
C PRO A 141 -28.48 -17.82 -17.45
N ASN A 142 -29.48 -18.33 -16.72
CA ASN A 142 -30.12 -19.61 -17.01
C ASN A 142 -31.00 -19.57 -18.25
N SER A 143 -31.36 -18.36 -18.72
CA SER A 143 -32.19 -18.18 -19.91
C SER A 143 -31.36 -18.05 -21.19
N VAL A 144 -30.02 -17.95 -21.10
CA VAL A 144 -29.12 -17.81 -22.26
C VAL A 144 -29.19 -19.02 -23.19
N ALA A 145 -29.30 -20.23 -22.63
CA ALA A 145 -29.33 -21.48 -23.37
C ALA A 145 -30.46 -21.49 -24.43
N GLY A 146 -30.14 -21.85 -25.68
CA GLY A 146 -31.15 -21.94 -26.75
C GLY A 146 -31.51 -20.61 -27.43
N ARG A 147 -30.90 -19.49 -27.03
CA ARG A 147 -31.12 -18.19 -27.69
C ARG A 147 -30.28 -18.04 -28.95
N ASN A 148 -30.76 -17.21 -29.87
CA ASN A 148 -30.08 -16.91 -31.12
C ASN A 148 -29.63 -15.45 -31.17
N GLY A 149 -28.53 -15.18 -31.85
CA GLY A 149 -28.01 -13.84 -32.09
C GLY A 149 -26.81 -13.49 -31.22
N ASP A 150 -26.60 -12.19 -31.01
CA ASP A 150 -25.44 -11.64 -30.30
C ASP A 150 -25.67 -11.58 -28.79
N LEU A 151 -24.63 -11.94 -28.04
CA LEU A 151 -24.57 -11.89 -26.58
C LEU A 151 -23.31 -11.13 -26.14
N THR A 152 -23.50 -10.10 -25.34
CA THR A 152 -22.42 -9.47 -24.57
C THR A 152 -22.36 -10.14 -23.21
N VAL A 153 -21.16 -10.59 -22.83
CA VAL A 153 -20.89 -11.22 -21.54
C VAL A 153 -19.93 -10.34 -20.77
N THR A 154 -20.29 -10.02 -19.53
CA THR A 154 -19.45 -9.23 -18.62
C THR A 154 -19.19 -10.03 -17.36
N TYR A 155 -17.93 -10.29 -17.10
CA TYR A 155 -17.43 -10.96 -15.91
C TYR A 155 -16.74 -9.96 -15.00
N THR A 156 -17.01 -10.06 -13.70
CA THR A 156 -16.43 -9.18 -12.68
C THR A 156 -15.81 -10.00 -11.57
N ALA A 157 -14.49 -9.99 -11.49
CA ALA A 157 -13.74 -10.59 -10.40
C ALA A 157 -13.48 -9.54 -9.31
N THR A 158 -13.79 -9.85 -8.06
CA THR A 158 -13.71 -8.91 -6.93
C THR A 158 -12.97 -9.56 -5.76
N ASN A 159 -11.90 -8.94 -5.30
CA ASN A 159 -11.24 -9.32 -4.06
C ASN A 159 -12.14 -8.97 -2.86
N THR A 160 -12.53 -9.98 -2.11
CA THR A 160 -13.41 -9.83 -0.95
C THR A 160 -12.67 -9.96 0.38
N ASN A 161 -11.38 -10.30 0.33
CA ASN A 161 -10.55 -10.44 1.51
C ASN A 161 -10.02 -9.06 1.93
N VAL A 162 -10.85 -8.33 2.66
CA VAL A 162 -10.60 -6.95 3.09
C VAL A 162 -10.68 -6.85 4.60
N VAL A 163 -9.72 -6.12 5.17
CA VAL A 163 -9.73 -5.71 6.58
C VAL A 163 -9.72 -4.20 6.62
N THR A 164 -10.67 -3.61 7.36
CA THR A 164 -10.67 -2.17 7.61
C THR A 164 -9.59 -1.87 8.66
N GLN A 165 -8.66 -0.98 8.31
CA GLN A 165 -7.59 -0.55 9.21
C GLN A 165 -7.71 0.94 9.53
N PRO A 166 -7.65 1.33 10.82
CA PRO A 166 -7.60 2.72 11.22
C PRO A 166 -6.21 3.31 10.95
N ILE A 167 -6.12 4.28 10.04
CA ILE A 167 -4.88 5.02 9.79
C ILE A 167 -4.95 6.36 10.54
N THR A 168 -4.05 6.56 11.49
CA THR A 168 -3.96 7.80 12.27
C THR A 168 -2.80 8.65 11.76
N PHE A 169 -3.07 9.92 11.46
CA PHE A 169 -2.08 10.89 11.01
C PHE A 169 -2.37 12.28 11.57
N THR A 170 -1.33 13.09 11.75
CA THR A 170 -1.46 14.47 12.21
C THR A 170 -1.72 15.38 11.02
N ASN A 171 -2.76 16.21 11.08
CA ASN A 171 -3.05 17.18 10.03
C ASN A 171 -2.17 18.44 10.15
N ALA A 172 -2.24 19.33 9.17
CA ALA A 172 -1.48 20.59 9.16
C ALA A 172 -1.77 21.53 10.35
N ALA A 173 -2.88 21.30 11.09
CA ALA A 173 -3.23 22.05 12.28
C ALA A 173 -2.75 21.37 13.59
N GLY A 174 -1.91 20.34 13.50
CA GLY A 174 -1.39 19.60 14.66
C GLY A 174 -2.38 18.63 15.31
N ASN A 175 -3.57 18.45 14.73
CA ASN A 175 -4.60 17.57 15.28
C ASN A 175 -4.49 16.16 14.69
N GLN A 176 -4.61 15.14 15.54
CA GLN A 176 -4.71 13.77 15.06
C GLN A 176 -6.04 13.52 14.35
N LYS A 177 -5.97 12.89 13.18
CA LYS A 177 -7.10 12.44 12.38
C LYS A 177 -6.94 10.93 12.19
N THR A 178 -7.99 10.18 12.48
CA THR A 178 -8.07 8.75 12.15
C THR A 178 -8.99 8.59 10.95
N LYS A 179 -8.56 7.81 9.97
CA LYS A 179 -9.35 7.44 8.80
C LYS A 179 -9.33 5.94 8.62
N GLU A 180 -10.51 5.35 8.60
CA GLU A 180 -10.70 3.94 8.24
C GLU A 180 -10.38 3.75 6.76
N GLN A 181 -9.51 2.79 6.44
CA GLN A 181 -9.15 2.45 5.07
C GLN A 181 -9.25 0.93 4.85
N PRO A 182 -9.84 0.49 3.73
CA PRO A 182 -9.87 -0.93 3.38
C PRO A 182 -8.46 -1.38 2.94
N VAL A 183 -7.96 -2.44 3.57
CA VAL A 183 -6.71 -3.09 3.21
C VAL A 183 -7.02 -4.50 2.72
N PHE A 184 -6.70 -4.76 1.46
CA PHE A 184 -6.99 -6.03 0.81
C PHE A 184 -5.77 -6.95 0.89
N ALA A 185 -6.00 -8.24 1.18
CA ALA A 185 -4.97 -9.25 1.00
C ALA A 185 -4.68 -9.40 -0.51
N PRO A 186 -3.41 -9.38 -0.95
CA PRO A 186 -3.14 -9.30 -2.37
C PRO A 186 -3.31 -10.66 -3.06
N PHE A 187 -4.01 -10.64 -4.21
CA PHE A 187 -4.26 -11.83 -5.02
C PHE A 187 -3.91 -11.59 -6.48
N VAL A 188 -3.28 -12.59 -7.08
CA VAL A 188 -3.08 -12.70 -8.52
C VAL A 188 -3.73 -13.98 -9.02
N GLY A 189 -4.04 -14.04 -10.31
CA GLY A 189 -4.69 -15.23 -10.83
C GLY A 189 -5.00 -15.17 -12.31
N THR A 190 -5.77 -16.15 -12.76
CA THR A 190 -6.30 -16.23 -14.12
C THR A 190 -7.77 -16.59 -14.10
N VAL A 191 -8.49 -16.06 -15.08
CA VAL A 191 -9.84 -16.50 -15.43
C VAL A 191 -9.77 -17.05 -16.84
N ILE A 192 -10.28 -18.27 -17.01
CA ILE A 192 -10.35 -18.94 -18.30
C ILE A 192 -11.82 -19.24 -18.58
N ALA A 193 -12.35 -18.69 -19.68
CA ALA A 193 -13.67 -19.02 -20.19
C ALA A 193 -13.53 -19.84 -21.47
N THR A 194 -14.09 -21.04 -21.50
CA THR A 194 -14.05 -21.93 -22.66
C THR A 194 -15.39 -21.85 -23.41
N LEU A 195 -15.33 -21.41 -24.66
CA LEU A 195 -16.50 -21.34 -25.52
C LEU A 195 -16.84 -22.73 -26.07
N PRO A 196 -18.11 -23.13 -26.07
CA PRO A 196 -18.55 -24.36 -26.71
C PRO A 196 -18.49 -24.25 -28.24
N SER A 197 -18.48 -25.39 -28.92
CA SER A 197 -18.48 -25.45 -30.38
C SER A 197 -19.74 -24.79 -30.98
N GLY A 198 -19.61 -24.11 -32.12
CA GLY A 198 -20.73 -23.47 -32.80
C GLY A 198 -21.06 -22.05 -32.31
N ILE A 199 -20.24 -21.52 -31.39
CA ILE A 199 -20.27 -20.13 -30.95
C ILE A 199 -19.17 -19.36 -31.68
N ASP A 200 -19.55 -18.27 -32.36
CA ASP A 200 -18.61 -17.34 -32.96
C ASP A 200 -18.20 -16.28 -31.94
N LEU A 201 -16.89 -16.07 -31.79
CA LEU A 201 -16.35 -14.95 -31.02
C LEU A 201 -16.33 -13.70 -31.89
N ARG A 202 -17.08 -12.67 -31.49
CA ARG A 202 -17.21 -11.40 -32.23
C ARG A 202 -16.25 -10.32 -31.73
N ASP A 203 -16.03 -10.30 -30.42
CA ASP A 203 -15.13 -9.38 -29.75
C ASP A 203 -14.49 -10.09 -28.56
N THR A 204 -13.16 -10.04 -28.48
CA THR A 204 -12.36 -10.68 -27.43
C THR A 204 -12.22 -9.80 -26.20
N GLY A 205 -12.51 -8.50 -26.32
CA GLY A 205 -12.12 -7.50 -25.33
C GLY A 205 -10.63 -7.58 -25.03
N THR A 206 -10.28 -7.67 -23.75
CA THR A 206 -8.89 -7.78 -23.27
C THR A 206 -8.38 -9.21 -23.13
N ALA A 207 -9.15 -10.21 -23.58
CA ALA A 207 -8.77 -11.61 -23.44
C ALA A 207 -7.58 -11.98 -24.33
N VAL A 208 -6.69 -12.83 -23.81
CA VAL A 208 -5.80 -13.63 -24.64
C VAL A 208 -6.60 -14.82 -25.15
N VAL A 209 -6.69 -14.97 -26.47
CA VAL A 209 -7.42 -16.07 -27.12
C VAL A 209 -6.47 -17.23 -27.39
N SER A 210 -6.87 -18.44 -27.01
CA SER A 210 -6.16 -19.67 -27.33
C SER A 210 -7.13 -20.77 -27.77
N THR A 211 -6.57 -21.89 -28.22
CA THR A 211 -7.33 -23.09 -28.56
C THR A 211 -6.97 -24.20 -27.59
N THR A 212 -7.97 -24.84 -26.98
CA THR A 212 -7.75 -25.96 -26.06
C THR A 212 -7.29 -27.21 -26.82
N THR A 213 -6.84 -28.23 -26.10
CA THR A 213 -6.49 -29.53 -26.67
C THR A 213 -7.65 -30.23 -27.38
N GLU A 214 -8.88 -29.91 -26.99
CA GLU A 214 -10.13 -30.41 -27.57
C GLU A 214 -10.57 -29.58 -28.80
N GLY A 215 -9.82 -28.56 -29.18
CA GLY A 215 -10.13 -27.69 -30.32
C GLY A 215 -11.15 -26.59 -30.02
N LEU A 216 -11.46 -26.33 -28.74
CA LEU A 216 -12.38 -25.28 -28.33
C LEU A 216 -11.66 -23.93 -28.18
N THR A 217 -12.38 -22.83 -28.36
CA THR A 217 -11.84 -21.49 -28.12
C THR A 217 -11.81 -21.20 -26.62
N ALA A 218 -10.67 -20.77 -26.10
CA ALA A 218 -10.51 -20.34 -24.71
C ALA A 218 -10.10 -18.87 -24.64
N LEU A 219 -10.73 -18.14 -23.72
CA LEU A 219 -10.45 -16.74 -23.40
C LEU A 219 -9.80 -16.69 -22.03
N GLN A 220 -8.59 -16.14 -21.96
CA GLN A 220 -7.82 -16.03 -20.72
C GLN A 220 -7.59 -14.57 -20.35
N TRP A 221 -7.84 -14.25 -19.08
CA TRP A 221 -7.48 -12.97 -18.47
C TRP A 221 -6.54 -13.21 -17.28
N ASN A 222 -5.55 -12.33 -17.13
CA ASN A 222 -4.72 -12.28 -15.93
C ASN A 222 -5.35 -11.29 -14.93
N LEU A 223 -5.41 -11.70 -13.67
CA LEU A 223 -5.98 -10.93 -12.57
C LEU A 223 -4.87 -10.35 -11.71
N VAL A 224 -4.97 -9.06 -11.40
CA VAL A 224 -4.13 -8.36 -10.41
C VAL A 224 -5.07 -7.62 -9.46
N LEU A 225 -5.47 -8.30 -8.39
CA LEU A 225 -6.61 -7.90 -7.56
C LEU A 225 -6.22 -7.21 -6.25
N TYR A 226 -5.22 -6.33 -6.31
CA TYR A 226 -4.73 -5.65 -5.11
C TYR A 226 -4.28 -4.20 -5.39
N PRO A 227 -4.94 -3.21 -4.76
CA PRO A 227 -4.53 -1.81 -4.88
C PRO A 227 -3.19 -1.52 -4.16
N PRO A 228 -2.41 -0.52 -4.61
CA PRO A 228 -2.64 0.33 -5.78
C PRO A 228 -2.06 -0.25 -7.09
N LEU A 229 -1.36 -1.39 -7.05
CA LEU A 229 -0.72 -1.96 -8.25
C LEU A 229 -1.75 -2.44 -9.28
N GLY A 230 -2.86 -2.98 -8.80
CA GLY A 230 -4.06 -3.24 -9.60
C GLY A 230 -5.30 -2.60 -8.99
N SER A 231 -6.44 -3.23 -9.22
CA SER A 231 -7.73 -2.83 -8.65
C SER A 231 -8.26 -3.98 -7.82
N TYR A 232 -8.99 -3.71 -6.73
CA TYR A 232 -9.67 -4.78 -6.00
C TYR A 232 -10.79 -5.44 -6.83
N GLN A 233 -11.19 -4.81 -7.94
CA GLN A 233 -12.20 -5.30 -8.88
C GLN A 233 -11.72 -5.19 -10.33
N GLN A 234 -11.87 -6.25 -11.10
CA GLN A 234 -11.52 -6.29 -12.52
C GLN A 234 -12.72 -6.76 -13.36
N VAL A 235 -13.07 -5.94 -14.35
CA VAL A 235 -14.19 -6.18 -15.27
C VAL A 235 -13.66 -6.66 -16.61
N MET A 236 -14.23 -7.73 -17.13
CA MET A 236 -13.83 -8.41 -18.37
C MET A 236 -15.07 -8.57 -19.24
N THR A 237 -15.08 -7.95 -20.42
CA THR A 237 -16.23 -7.99 -21.32
C THR A 237 -15.81 -8.55 -22.68
N PHE A 238 -16.62 -9.45 -23.23
CA PHE A 238 -16.45 -10.01 -24.56
C PHE A 238 -17.81 -10.21 -25.23
N ARG A 239 -17.82 -10.42 -26.56
CA ARG A 239 -19.05 -10.62 -27.33
C ARG A 239 -18.98 -11.88 -28.15
N ILE A 240 -20.05 -12.66 -28.10
CA ILE A 240 -20.22 -13.89 -28.86
C ILE A 240 -21.51 -13.84 -29.67
N SER A 241 -21.64 -14.71 -30.66
CA SER A 241 -22.90 -14.92 -31.37
C SER A 241 -23.09 -16.38 -31.73
N GLY A 242 -24.34 -16.82 -31.84
CA GLY A 242 -24.64 -18.18 -32.29
C GLY A 242 -26.13 -18.38 -32.58
N ASN A 243 -26.46 -19.57 -33.10
CA ASN A 243 -27.84 -20.01 -33.34
C ASN A 243 -28.37 -20.94 -32.24
N ASP A 244 -27.57 -21.18 -31.21
CA ASP A 244 -27.89 -21.91 -29.99
C ASP A 244 -26.86 -21.49 -28.95
N LEU A 245 -27.07 -20.31 -28.36
CA LEU A 245 -26.16 -19.74 -27.38
C LEU A 245 -26.08 -20.63 -26.16
N VAL A 246 -24.87 -20.83 -25.64
CA VAL A 246 -24.60 -21.56 -24.41
C VAL A 246 -23.62 -20.75 -23.58
N VAL A 247 -23.82 -20.73 -22.26
CA VAL A 247 -22.93 -20.02 -21.34
C VAL A 247 -21.57 -20.71 -21.32
N PRO A 248 -20.46 -19.99 -21.51
CA PRO A 248 -19.13 -20.55 -21.44
C PRO A 248 -18.84 -21.15 -20.06
N THR A 249 -18.16 -22.30 -20.01
CA THR A 249 -17.63 -22.81 -18.75
C THR A 249 -16.49 -21.92 -18.29
N VAL A 250 -16.53 -21.47 -17.04
CA VAL A 250 -15.50 -20.61 -16.45
C VAL A 250 -14.73 -21.34 -15.37
N LYS A 251 -13.41 -21.29 -15.48
CA LYS A 251 -12.47 -21.70 -14.43
C LYS A 251 -11.69 -20.49 -13.95
N MET A 252 -11.60 -20.32 -12.64
CA MET A 252 -10.82 -19.29 -11.98
C MET A 252 -9.72 -19.94 -11.16
N GLU A 253 -8.52 -19.39 -11.23
CA GLU A 253 -7.33 -19.83 -10.51
C GLU A 253 -6.73 -18.62 -9.81
N VAL A 254 -6.58 -18.68 -8.49
CA VAL A 254 -6.17 -17.53 -7.67
C VAL A 254 -5.12 -17.96 -6.66
N ILE A 255 -4.08 -17.13 -6.53
CA ILE A 255 -2.94 -17.33 -5.65
C ILE A 255 -2.80 -16.07 -4.76
N PRO A 256 -2.71 -16.23 -3.42
CA PRO A 256 -2.32 -15.13 -2.54
C PRO A 256 -0.87 -14.76 -2.79
N VAL A 257 -0.58 -13.47 -2.81
CA VAL A 257 0.81 -12.97 -2.90
C VAL A 257 1.29 -12.62 -1.51
N GLU A 258 2.44 -13.15 -1.09
CA GLU A 258 3.09 -12.72 0.15
C GLU A 258 4.24 -11.76 -0.17
N ASN A 259 4.41 -10.72 0.64
CA ASN A 259 5.46 -9.70 0.44
C ASN A 259 6.88 -10.30 0.38
N SER A 260 7.12 -11.39 1.11
CA SER A 260 8.40 -12.12 1.12
C SER A 260 8.62 -13.00 -0.11
N GLN A 261 7.57 -13.26 -0.89
CA GLN A 261 7.57 -14.18 -2.02
C GLN A 261 7.57 -13.45 -3.37
N ASP A 262 7.15 -12.18 -3.41
CA ASP A 262 7.14 -11.34 -4.63
C ASP A 262 8.05 -10.10 -4.48
N PRO A 263 9.16 -10.03 -5.24
CA PRO A 263 10.09 -8.90 -5.20
C PRO A 263 9.48 -7.56 -5.61
N ALA A 264 8.48 -7.53 -6.51
CA ALA A 264 7.83 -6.29 -6.96
C ALA A 264 6.91 -5.72 -5.88
N VAL A 265 6.20 -6.59 -5.15
CA VAL A 265 5.42 -6.19 -3.97
C VAL A 265 6.33 -5.70 -2.86
N GLY A 266 7.41 -6.43 -2.56
CA GLY A 266 8.40 -6.01 -1.57
C GLY A 266 9.07 -4.67 -1.90
N PHE A 267 9.46 -4.48 -3.16
CA PHE A 267 10.01 -3.20 -3.64
C PHE A 267 9.02 -2.05 -3.47
N THR A 268 7.77 -2.24 -3.87
CA THR A 268 6.73 -1.20 -3.77
C THR A 268 6.43 -0.85 -2.31
N ALA A 269 6.34 -1.85 -1.43
CA ALA A 269 6.12 -1.64 0.00
C ALA A 269 7.26 -0.83 0.64
N ASN A 270 8.51 -1.17 0.30
CA ASN A 270 9.68 -0.44 0.78
C ASN A 270 9.69 1.00 0.25
N LEU A 271 9.45 1.20 -1.05
CA LEU A 271 9.43 2.53 -1.66
C LEU A 271 8.33 3.42 -1.06
N LEU A 272 7.15 2.87 -0.80
CA LEU A 272 6.07 3.59 -0.14
C LEU A 272 6.43 3.93 1.31
N SER A 273 7.01 2.99 2.06
CA SER A 273 7.50 3.21 3.42
C SER A 273 8.56 4.32 3.48
N ASP A 274 9.53 4.27 2.56
CA ASP A 274 10.59 5.27 2.46
C ASP A 274 10.03 6.65 2.07
N SER A 275 9.04 6.70 1.17
CA SER A 275 8.35 7.94 0.78
C SER A 275 7.57 8.56 1.95
N VAL A 276 6.88 7.74 2.76
CA VAL A 276 6.19 8.19 3.98
C VAL A 276 7.20 8.71 5.01
N SER A 277 8.30 8.00 5.22
CA SER A 277 9.40 8.42 6.11
C SER A 277 10.00 9.75 5.65
N GLY A 278 10.29 9.90 4.36
CA GLY A 278 10.80 11.13 3.77
C GLY A 278 9.84 12.31 3.94
N SER A 279 8.54 12.08 3.71
CA SER A 279 7.50 13.10 3.88
C SER A 279 7.34 13.53 5.34
N THR A 280 7.47 12.59 6.28
CA THR A 280 7.43 12.88 7.73
C THR A 280 8.60 13.77 8.14
N LYS A 281 9.82 13.43 7.72
CA LYS A 281 11.01 14.26 7.99
C LYS A 281 10.88 15.67 7.40
N LEU A 282 10.30 15.79 6.20
CA LEU A 282 10.03 17.10 5.59
C LEU A 282 9.04 17.91 6.42
N ALA A 283 7.95 17.30 6.89
CA ALA A 283 6.95 17.97 7.75
C ALA A 283 7.56 18.44 9.08
N ASP A 284 8.39 17.60 9.71
CA ASP A 284 9.11 17.96 10.93
C ASP A 284 10.06 19.15 10.69
N GLY A 285 10.81 19.12 9.58
CA GLY A 285 11.71 20.21 9.18
C GLY A 285 10.97 21.53 8.92
N LEU A 286 9.80 21.48 8.27
CA LEU A 286 8.95 22.65 8.07
C LEU A 286 8.40 23.21 9.38
N THR A 287 8.05 22.34 10.33
CA THR A 287 7.61 22.74 11.68
C THR A 287 8.74 23.42 12.45
N GLN A 288 9.98 22.92 12.34
CA GLN A 288 11.14 23.56 12.95
C GLN A 288 11.43 24.94 12.34
N LEU A 289 11.27 25.08 11.02
CA LEU A 289 11.45 26.35 10.31
C LEU A 289 10.40 27.39 10.74
N ASP A 290 9.13 26.99 10.89
CA ASP A 290 8.06 27.86 11.36
C ASP A 290 8.35 28.40 12.77
N ASN A 291 8.71 27.50 13.69
CA ASN A 291 9.12 27.87 15.05
C ASN A 291 10.32 28.83 15.06
N SER A 292 11.31 28.60 14.20
CA SER A 292 12.49 29.47 14.10
C SER A 292 12.12 30.87 13.56
N THR A 293 11.15 30.93 12.66
CA THR A 293 10.63 32.18 12.09
C THR A 293 9.84 32.98 13.14
N LEU A 294 9.05 32.31 13.98
CA LEU A 294 8.37 32.93 15.12
C LEU A 294 9.37 33.48 16.15
N GLN A 295 10.44 32.74 16.45
CA GLN A 295 11.52 33.22 17.33
C GLN A 295 12.25 34.43 16.74
N LEU A 296 12.54 34.41 15.44
CA LEU A 296 13.15 35.53 14.74
C LEU A 296 12.26 36.78 14.78
N ALA A 297 10.95 36.62 14.57
CA ALA A 297 9.99 37.72 14.66
C ALA A 297 9.94 38.32 16.07
N ALA A 298 9.92 37.49 17.11
CA ALA A 298 9.99 37.94 18.50
C ALA A 298 11.29 38.70 18.78
N GLY A 299 12.44 38.16 18.35
CA GLY A 299 13.74 38.83 18.51
C GLY A 299 13.84 40.16 17.76
N ALA A 300 13.22 40.28 16.59
CA ALA A 300 13.13 41.55 15.86
C ALA A 300 12.28 42.59 16.61
N GLN A 301 11.19 42.16 17.27
CA GLN A 301 10.37 43.04 18.11
C GLN A 301 11.11 43.51 19.37
N ASP A 302 11.89 42.62 19.99
CA ASP A 302 12.75 42.97 21.13
C ASP A 302 13.83 43.98 20.72
N LEU A 303 14.44 43.79 19.55
CA LEU A 303 15.42 44.72 19.00
C LEU A 303 14.81 46.10 18.73
N ALA A 304 13.62 46.17 18.12
CA ALA A 304 12.92 47.43 17.89
C ALA A 304 12.65 48.16 19.21
N THR A 305 12.17 47.43 20.23
CA THR A 305 11.94 47.99 21.57
C THR A 305 13.23 48.50 22.23
N ALA A 306 14.35 47.81 22.03
CA ALA A 306 15.65 48.24 22.54
C ALA A 306 16.17 49.50 21.81
N GLN A 307 15.94 49.60 20.50
CA GLN A 307 16.26 50.79 19.71
C GLN A 307 15.48 52.02 20.19
N ASP A 308 14.18 51.87 20.47
CA ASP A 308 13.36 52.96 21.03
C ASP A 308 13.89 53.44 22.39
N LYS A 309 14.26 52.51 23.27
CA LYS A 309 14.88 52.83 24.57
C LYS A 309 16.21 53.54 24.41
N ALA A 310 17.05 53.09 23.47
CA ALA A 310 18.33 53.71 23.19
C ALA A 310 18.16 55.14 22.65
N ALA A 311 17.18 55.35 21.76
CA ALA A 311 16.84 56.68 21.26
C ALA A 311 16.38 57.62 22.38
N ALA A 312 15.47 57.16 23.25
CA ALA A 312 15.02 57.93 24.41
C ALA A 312 16.16 58.27 25.39
N GLY A 313 17.08 57.31 25.61
CA GLY A 313 18.28 57.52 26.41
C GLY A 313 19.22 58.55 25.80
N ALA A 314 19.40 58.54 24.48
CA ALA A 314 20.21 59.53 23.76
C ALA A 314 19.59 60.95 23.87
N THR A 315 18.27 61.08 23.74
CA THR A 315 17.56 62.34 23.97
C THR A 315 17.77 62.86 25.39
N SER A 316 17.60 61.99 26.40
CA SER A 316 17.80 62.36 27.81
C SER A 316 19.25 62.81 28.09
N ALA A 317 20.24 62.14 27.48
CA ALA A 317 21.64 62.51 27.60
C ALA A 317 21.94 63.87 26.94
N ALA A 318 21.31 64.16 25.79
CA ALA A 318 21.43 65.45 25.13
C ALA A 318 20.82 66.58 25.98
N GLU A 319 19.62 66.38 26.53
CA GLU A 319 18.97 67.33 27.45
C GLU A 319 19.82 67.59 28.71
N GLY A 320 20.37 66.52 29.32
CA GLY A 320 21.28 66.64 30.45
C GLY A 320 22.54 67.44 30.13
N SER A 321 23.10 67.27 28.92
CA SER A 321 24.27 68.02 28.45
C SER A 321 23.97 69.51 28.30
N VAL A 322 22.78 69.87 27.79
CA VAL A 322 22.31 71.27 27.74
C VAL A 322 22.15 71.84 29.15
N GLY A 323 21.59 71.07 30.08
CA GLY A 323 21.46 71.48 31.48
C GLY A 323 22.81 71.73 32.16
N ILE A 324 23.80 70.87 31.94
CA ILE A 324 25.18 71.05 32.45
C ILE A 324 25.80 72.32 31.87
N ALA A 325 25.68 72.55 30.56
CA ALA A 325 26.20 73.75 29.91
C ALA A 325 25.58 75.02 30.53
N PHE A 326 24.27 75.03 30.71
CA PHE A 326 23.58 76.14 31.37
C PHE A 326 24.06 76.35 32.82
N GLY A 327 24.23 75.27 33.59
CA GLY A 327 24.75 75.34 34.95
C GLY A 327 26.19 75.89 35.01
N ALA A 328 27.04 75.50 34.05
CA ALA A 328 28.39 76.01 33.92
C ALA A 328 28.40 77.51 33.59
N ASP A 329 27.53 77.98 32.69
CA ASP A 329 27.37 79.41 32.38
C ASP A 329 26.93 80.22 33.60
N GLN A 330 26.00 79.69 34.39
CA GLN A 330 25.54 80.34 35.62
C GLN A 330 26.64 80.40 36.68
N LEU A 331 27.41 79.32 36.83
CA LEU A 331 28.58 79.30 37.73
C LEU A 331 29.64 80.33 37.29
N ALA A 332 29.94 80.40 36.00
CA ALA A 332 30.90 81.36 35.45
C ALA A 332 30.47 82.82 35.72
N LYS A 333 29.18 83.14 35.54
CA LYS A 333 28.62 84.46 35.89
C LYS A 333 28.76 84.74 37.37
N GLY A 334 28.35 83.82 38.24
CA GLY A 334 28.44 84.00 39.70
C GLY A 334 29.88 84.18 40.21
N LEU A 335 30.84 83.49 39.60
CA LEU A 335 32.27 83.70 39.88
C LEU A 335 32.75 85.09 39.40
N GLY A 336 32.24 85.57 38.27
CA GLY A 336 32.48 86.94 37.80
C GLY A 336 31.94 88.00 38.75
N ASP A 337 30.69 87.84 39.17
CA ASP A 337 30.04 88.75 40.14
C ASP A 337 30.80 88.77 41.48
N LEU A 338 31.25 87.61 41.97
CA LEU A 338 32.06 87.50 43.18
C LEU A 338 33.41 88.23 43.02
N SER A 339 34.07 88.09 41.87
CA SER A 339 35.32 88.78 41.58
C SER A 339 35.14 90.30 41.62
N ILE A 340 34.08 90.81 40.98
CA ILE A 340 33.76 92.24 40.99
C ILE A 340 33.52 92.72 42.44
N GLY A 341 32.75 91.98 43.23
CA GLY A 341 32.51 92.33 44.64
C GLY A 341 33.77 92.31 45.51
N LEU A 342 34.71 91.39 45.25
CA LEU A 342 36.02 91.36 45.92
C LEU A 342 36.88 92.58 45.54
N ASP A 343 36.87 93.00 44.27
CA ASP A 343 37.57 94.18 43.81
C ASP A 343 36.99 95.46 44.42
N GLU A 344 35.65 95.56 44.52
CA GLU A 344 34.97 96.65 45.22
C GLU A 344 35.34 96.70 46.71
N LEU A 345 35.41 95.54 47.37
CA LEU A 345 35.80 95.42 48.78
C LEU A 345 37.28 95.81 49.02
N ALA A 346 38.17 95.52 48.08
CA ALA A 346 39.59 95.86 48.15
C ALA A 346 39.90 97.30 47.69
N GLY A 347 38.95 97.95 47.01
CA GLY A 347 39.09 99.29 46.48
C GLY A 347 39.00 100.41 47.53
N PRO A 348 39.19 101.69 47.12
CA PRO A 348 39.31 102.84 48.03
C PRO A 348 38.04 103.17 48.84
N ASN A 349 36.89 102.57 48.52
CA ASN A 349 35.63 102.70 49.26
C ASN A 349 35.28 101.43 50.08
N GLY A 350 36.21 100.47 50.15
CA GLY A 350 36.06 99.19 50.85
C GLY A 350 36.11 99.29 52.38
N LEU A 351 36.06 98.14 53.07
CA LEU A 351 36.00 98.09 54.53
C LEU A 351 37.11 98.96 55.16
N PRO A 352 36.76 99.88 56.07
CA PRO A 352 37.76 100.68 56.77
C PRO A 352 38.68 99.73 57.55
N ALA A 353 39.99 99.97 57.47
CA ALA A 353 40.97 99.17 58.21
C ALA A 353 40.55 99.08 59.69
N ALA A 354 40.43 97.85 60.19
CA ALA A 354 40.15 97.62 61.61
C ALA A 354 41.27 98.26 62.45
N VAL A 355 40.88 99.22 63.29
CA VAL A 355 41.74 99.90 64.28
C VAL A 355 41.89 99.05 65.53
#